data_AF-A0A1G2YDD2-F1
#
_entry.id   AF-A0A1G2YDD2-F1
#
_cell.length_a   1.000
_cell.length_b   1.000
_cell.length_c   1.000
_cell.angle_alpha   90.00
_cell.angle_beta   90.00
_cell.angle_gamma   90.00
#
_symmetry.space_group_name_H-M   'P 1'
#
loop_
_entity.id
_entity.type
_entity.pdbx_description
1 polymer ?
#
loop_
_entity_poly.entity_id
_entity_poly.type
_entity_poly.pdbx_seq_one_letter_code
_entity_poly.pdbx_strand_id
1 'polypeptide(L)' 'MNTGNINRIIKMPKQKKIKRKPGVCVPWDEKKKELPKILGDEKVVQKVWEDIDTLGYIYIWQCLLSF' A
#
# COMPACT_ATOMS: atom_id res chain seq x y z
N MET A 1 -14.02 -39.72 -6.43
CA MET A 1 -12.93 -38.72 -6.34
C MET A 1 -13.57 -37.38 -6.03
N ASN A 2 -13.38 -36.86 -4.81
CA ASN A 2 -14.24 -35.87 -4.16
C ASN A 2 -13.71 -34.45 -4.43
N THR A 3 -14.33 -33.72 -5.36
CA THR A 3 -13.93 -32.36 -5.81
C THR A 3 -14.31 -31.23 -4.85
N GLY A 4 -14.67 -31.53 -3.60
CA GLY A 4 -15.21 -30.56 -2.63
C GLY A 4 -14.19 -29.77 -1.79
N ASN A 5 -12.88 -30.00 -1.91
CA ASN A 5 -11.87 -29.49 -0.94
C ASN A 5 -10.80 -28.52 -1.51
N ILE A 6 -10.99 -27.99 -2.72
CA ILE A 6 -10.04 -27.05 -3.34
C ILE A 6 -10.33 -25.59 -2.96
N ASN A 7 -11.61 -25.24 -2.74
CA ASN A 7 -12.05 -23.87 -2.47
C ASN A 7 -11.68 -23.34 -1.07
N ARG A 8 -11.18 -24.18 -0.17
CA ARG A 8 -10.79 -23.78 1.20
C ARG A 8 -9.36 -23.24 1.29
N ILE A 9 -8.51 -23.62 0.33
CA ILE A 9 -7.07 -23.29 0.31
C ILE A 9 -6.85 -21.86 -0.22
N ILE A 10 -7.78 -21.33 -1.01
CA ILE A 10 -7.62 -20.06 -1.72
C ILE A 10 -8.65 -19.02 -1.23
N LYS A 11 -8.73 -18.80 0.09
CA LYS A 11 -9.50 -17.66 0.62
C LYS A 11 -8.71 -16.38 0.38
N MET A 12 -8.74 -15.87 -0.86
CA MET A 12 -8.17 -14.56 -1.19
C MET A 12 -8.93 -13.49 -0.39
N PRO A 13 -8.25 -12.71 0.47
CA PRO A 13 -8.90 -11.64 1.21
C PRO A 13 -9.52 -10.67 0.21
N LYS A 14 -10.77 -10.27 0.49
CA LYS A 14 -11.57 -9.37 -0.36
C LYS A 14 -10.79 -8.07 -0.56
N GLN A 15 -10.20 -7.88 -1.75
CA GLN A 15 -9.39 -6.71 -2.04
C GLN A 15 -10.25 -5.45 -1.99
N LYS A 16 -10.01 -4.59 -1.01
CA LYS A 16 -10.63 -3.27 -0.92
C LYS A 16 -10.06 -2.43 -2.07
N LYS A 17 -10.89 -2.03 -3.03
CA LYS A 17 -10.48 -1.15 -4.13
C LYS A 17 -10.12 0.22 -3.56
N ILE A 18 -8.85 0.44 -3.32
CA ILE A 18 -8.30 1.72 -2.90
C ILE A 18 -8.19 2.59 -4.15
N LYS A 19 -8.89 3.74 -4.17
CA LYS A 19 -8.67 4.77 -5.21
C LYS A 19 -7.34 5.45 -4.90
N ARG A 20 -6.25 4.95 -5.49
CA ARG A 20 -4.92 5.57 -5.41
C ARG A 20 -4.81 6.69 -6.44
N LYS A 21 -4.18 7.80 -6.05
CA LYS A 21 -3.77 8.83 -7.01
C LYS A 21 -2.56 8.31 -7.81
N PRO A 22 -2.41 8.69 -9.09
CA PRO A 22 -1.19 8.42 -9.83
C PRO A 22 0.01 9.06 -9.10
N GLY A 23 1.14 8.37 -9.06
CA GLY A 23 2.34 8.83 -8.33
C GLY A 23 2.41 8.44 -6.85
N VAL A 24 1.39 7.76 -6.31
CA VAL A 24 1.32 7.39 -4.88
C VAL A 24 1.08 5.89 -4.74
N CYS A 25 1.92 5.22 -3.96
CA CYS A 25 1.75 3.81 -3.62
C CYS A 25 0.73 3.64 -2.50
N VAL A 26 0.86 4.39 -1.40
CA VAL A 26 -0.04 4.34 -0.24
C VAL A 26 -0.38 5.76 0.25
N PRO A 27 -1.63 6.23 0.07
CA PRO A 27 -2.06 7.54 0.53
C PRO A 27 -1.90 7.70 2.05
N TRP A 28 -1.54 8.91 2.50
CA TRP A 28 -1.42 9.25 3.93
C TRP A 28 -2.70 8.91 4.73
N ASP A 29 -3.89 9.15 4.16
CA ASP A 29 -5.18 8.82 4.78
C ASP A 29 -5.36 7.33 5.13
N GLU A 30 -4.68 6.45 4.39
CA GLU A 30 -4.67 5.02 4.69
C GLU A 30 -3.57 4.69 5.67
N LYS A 31 -2.37 5.25 5.46
CA LYS A 31 -1.25 4.97 6.33
C LYS A 31 -1.49 5.42 7.77
N LYS A 32 -2.09 6.60 7.95
CA LYS A 32 -2.44 7.16 9.27
C LYS A 32 -3.35 6.23 10.07
N LYS A 33 -4.22 5.45 9.42
CA LYS A 33 -5.13 4.51 10.11
C LYS A 33 -4.41 3.31 10.69
N GLU A 34 -3.26 2.94 10.11
CA GLU A 34 -2.42 1.86 10.61
C GLU A 34 -1.42 2.31 11.67
N LEU A 35 -1.07 3.60 11.67
CA LEU A 35 -0.07 4.14 12.59
C LEU A 35 -0.64 4.27 14.01
N PRO A 36 0.17 3.98 15.04
CA PRO A 36 -0.20 4.29 16.42
C PRO A 36 -0.30 5.81 16.60
N LYS A 37 -0.87 6.24 17.73
CA LYS A 37 -1.05 7.67 18.05
C LYS A 37 0.28 8.42 17.88
N ILE A 38 0.30 9.37 16.94
CA ILE A 38 1.47 10.22 16.68
C ILE A 38 1.61 11.19 17.86
N LEU A 39 2.72 11.10 18.58
CA LEU A 39 3.01 11.93 19.77
C LEU A 39 3.64 13.28 19.41
N GLY A 40 4.14 13.45 18.19
CA GLY A 40 4.78 14.66 17.68
C GLY A 40 3.95 15.40 16.63
N ASP A 41 4.61 16.23 15.82
CA ASP A 41 3.94 16.97 14.73
C ASP A 41 3.58 16.02 13.57
N GLU A 42 2.28 15.84 13.36
CA GLU A 42 1.74 14.99 12.31
C GLU A 42 2.20 15.43 10.92
N LYS A 43 2.40 16.73 10.68
CA LYS A 43 2.79 17.24 9.36
C LYS A 43 4.18 16.77 8.95
N VAL A 44 5.08 16.61 9.91
CA VAL A 44 6.43 16.10 9.66
C VAL A 44 6.36 14.64 9.26
N VAL A 45 5.58 13.84 9.97
CA VAL A 45 5.41 12.41 9.66
C VAL A 45 4.75 12.22 8.29
N GLN A 46 3.73 13.02 8.00
CA GLN A 46 3.07 13.02 6.70
C GLN A 46 4.06 13.34 5.58
N LYS A 47 4.83 14.42 5.72
CA LYS A 47 5.81 14.84 4.70
C LYS A 47 6.86 13.75 4.44
N VAL A 48 7.45 13.22 5.50
CA VAL A 48 8.45 12.14 5.39
C VAL A 48 7.85 10.90 4.74
N TRP A 49 6.59 10.57 5.06
CA TRP A 49 5.90 9.45 4.42
C TRP A 49 5.69 9.68 2.93
N GLU A 50 5.18 10.85 2.53
CA GLU A 50 4.95 11.20 1.12
C GLU A 50 6.26 11.23 0.31
N ASP A 51 7.35 11.72 0.90
CA ASP A 51 8.68 11.72 0.28
C ASP A 51 9.17 10.27 0.01
N ILE A 52 9.05 9.39 1.02
CA ILE A 52 9.45 7.97 0.89
C ILE A 52 8.54 7.22 -0.10
N ASP A 53 7.24 7.45 -0.04
CA ASP A 53 6.26 6.81 -0.93
C ASP A 53 6.53 7.16 -2.40
N THR A 54 6.88 8.42 -2.66
CA THR A 54 7.29 8.89 -3.99
C THR A 54 8.55 8.18 -4.48
N LEU A 55 9.57 8.02 -3.63
CA LEU A 55 10.78 7.28 -3.97
C LEU A 55 10.48 5.80 -4.24
N GLY A 56 9.59 5.18 -3.45
CA GLY A 56 9.13 3.82 -3.67
C GLY A 56 8.40 3.65 -4.99
N TYR A 57 7.52 4.59 -5.35
CA TYR A 57 6.83 4.62 -6.64
C TYR A 57 7.84 4.65 -7.79
N ILE A 58 8.80 5.58 -7.75
CA ILE A 58 9.84 5.71 -8.78
C ILE A 58 10.66 4.43 -8.90
N TYR A 59 11.07 3.82 -7.79
CA TYR A 59 11.84 2.58 -7.78
C TYR A 59 11.11 1.45 -8.50
N ILE A 60 9.81 1.25 -8.22
CA ILE A 60 8.97 0.25 -8.89
C ILE A 60 8.99 0.48 -10.41
N TRP A 61 8.84 1.73 -10.85
CA TRP A 61 8.89 2.07 -12.27
C TRP A 61 10.25 1.83 -12.91
N GLN A 62 11.35 2.16 -12.22
CA GLN A 62 12.70 1.85 -12.73
C GLN A 62 12.86 0.34 -12.92
N CYS A 63 12.42 -0.49 -11.95
CA CYS A 63 12.45 -1.95 -12.11
C CYS A 63 11.61 -2.46 -13.29
N LEU A 64 10.52 -1.75 -13.65
CA LEU A 64 9.59 -2.10 -14.73
C LEU A 64 9.92 -1.48 -16.09
N LEU A 65 10.93 -0.62 -16.18
CA LEU A 65 11.27 0.10 -17.43
C LEU A 65 12.74 -0.03 -17.82
N SER A 66 13.60 -0.46 -16.89
CA SER A 66 15.05 -0.60 -17.13
C SER A 66 15.45 -1.93 -17.77
N PHE A 67 14.65 -2.48 -18.69
CA PHE A 67 14.98 -3.70 -19.45
C PHE A 67 15.00 -3.46 -20.96
#